data_AF-A0A9E4GFB4-F1
#
_entry.id   AF-A0A9E4GFB4-F1
#
_cell.length_a   1.000
_cell.length_b   1.000
_cell.length_c   1.000
_cell.angle_alpha   90.00
_cell.angle_beta   90.00
_cell.angle_gamma   90.00
#
_symmetry.space_group_name_H-M   'P 1'
#
loop_
_entity.id
_entity.type
_entity.pdbx_description
1 polymer ?
#
loop_
_entity_poly.entity_id
_entity_poly.type
_entity_poly.pdbx_seq_one_letter_code
_entity_poly.pdbx_strand_id
1 'polypeptide(L)'
;MESFFRWIIRFRWLVIVLALASTVLAALPLQSLRFEGDVEANFPANDPVINYNKMVEERFGIRDLIMIGVFNDNPDENGVFNPRTLSLVKEFSEKIALLPGIKAVRDEDVASVATMD
;
A
#
# COMPACT_ATOMS: atom_id res chain seq x y z
N MET A 1 -52.31 14.43 3.24
CA MET A 1 -51.38 13.36 3.63
C MET A 1 -52.00 11.96 3.58
N GLU A 2 -53.28 11.76 3.95
CA GLU A 2 -53.90 10.42 3.95
C GLU A 2 -54.04 9.76 2.57
N SER A 3 -54.22 10.55 1.50
CA SER A 3 -54.34 10.04 0.13
C SER A 3 -53.08 9.30 -0.34
N PHE A 4 -51.90 9.82 0.01
CA PHE A 4 -50.60 9.24 -0.34
C PHE A 4 -50.37 7.90 0.35
N PHE A 5 -50.67 7.82 1.65
CA PHE A 5 -50.61 6.58 2.42
C PHE A 5 -51.57 5.50 1.89
N ARG A 6 -52.80 5.90 1.53
CA ARG A 6 -53.81 4.97 1.00
C ARG A 6 -53.41 4.40 -0.36
N TRP A 7 -52.72 5.21 -1.18
CA TRP A 7 -52.16 4.79 -2.47
C TRP A 7 -50.99 3.81 -2.30
N ILE A 8 -50.08 4.09 -1.36
CA ILE A 8 -48.99 3.19 -0.99
C ILE A 8 -49.50 1.84 -0.48
N ILE A 9 -50.51 1.84 0.39
CA ILE A 9 -51.10 0.60 0.94
C ILE A 9 -51.86 -0.20 -0.13
N ARG A 10 -52.49 0.47 -1.10
CA ARG A 10 -53.20 -0.19 -2.21
C ARG A 10 -52.25 -0.89 -3.18
N PHE A 11 -51.06 -0.33 -3.40
CA PHE A 11 -50.02 -0.88 -4.27
C PHE A 11 -48.82 -1.43 -3.48
N ARG A 12 -49.04 -1.95 -2.27
CA ARG A 12 -47.98 -2.38 -1.34
C ARG A 12 -46.88 -3.23 -1.98
N TRP A 13 -47.24 -4.16 -2.87
CA TRP A 13 -46.29 -5.02 -3.56
C TRP A 13 -45.42 -4.26 -4.56
N LEU A 14 -45.99 -3.28 -5.29
CA LEU A 14 -45.25 -2.42 -6.20
C LEU A 14 -44.23 -1.56 -5.44
N VAL A 15 -44.63 -1.00 -4.30
CA VAL A 15 -43.74 -0.19 -3.44
C VAL A 15 -42.61 -1.04 -2.85
N ILE A 16 -42.92 -2.25 -2.37
CA ILE A 16 -41.92 -3.19 -1.85
C ILE A 16 -40.94 -3.60 -2.95
N VAL A 17 -41.43 -3.97 -4.13
CA VAL A 17 -40.57 -4.34 -5.27
C VAL A 17 -39.69 -3.18 -5.70
N LEU A 18 -40.23 -1.96 -5.76
CA LEU A 18 -39.46 -0.76 -6.13
C LEU A 18 -38.37 -0.46 -5.10
N ALA A 19 -38.67 -0.55 -3.81
CA ALA A 19 -37.70 -0.35 -2.74
C ALA A 19 -36.60 -1.43 -2.73
N LEU A 20 -36.98 -2.69 -2.97
CA LEU A 20 -36.03 -3.79 -3.08
C LEU A 20 -35.14 -3.61 -4.31
N ALA A 21 -35.72 -3.24 -5.45
CA ALA A 21 -35.00 -2.97 -6.68
C ALA A 21 -34.02 -1.81 -6.53
N SER A 22 -34.42 -0.70 -5.87
CA SER A 22 -33.51 0.42 -5.63
C SER A 22 -32.35 0.04 -4.70
N THR A 23 -32.63 -0.79 -3.69
CA THR A 23 -31.60 -1.31 -2.76
C THR A 23 -30.60 -2.18 -3.51
N VAL A 24 -31.06 -3.09 -4.36
CA VAL A 24 -30.19 -3.96 -5.18
C VAL A 24 -29.38 -3.12 -6.17
N LEU A 25 -30.00 -2.17 -6.87
CA LEU A 25 -29.32 -1.25 -7.79
C LEU A 25 -28.22 -0.44 -7.09
N ALA A 26 -28.47 0.03 -5.87
CA ALA A 26 -27.46 0.73 -5.06
C ALA A 26 -26.35 -0.20 -4.53
N ALA A 27 -26.64 -1.50 -4.37
CA ALA A 27 -25.67 -2.48 -3.90
C ALA A 27 -24.75 -3.02 -5.00
N LEU A 28 -25.18 -3.03 -6.27
CA LEU A 28 -24.36 -3.45 -7.42
C LEU A 28 -22.98 -2.74 -7.48
N PRO A 29 -22.86 -1.41 -7.36
CA PRO A 29 -21.57 -0.73 -7.41
C PRO A 29 -20.67 -1.01 -6.19
N LEU A 30 -21.19 -1.56 -5.09
CA LEU A 30 -20.37 -1.92 -3.93
C LEU A 30 -19.33 -3.00 -4.28
N GLN A 31 -19.62 -3.87 -5.25
CA GLN A 31 -18.65 -4.88 -5.72
C GLN A 31 -17.48 -4.26 -6.50
N SER A 32 -17.66 -3.04 -7.02
CA SER A 32 -16.63 -2.30 -7.75
C SER A 32 -15.85 -1.32 -6.88
N LEU A 33 -16.16 -1.26 -5.57
CA LEU A 33 -15.40 -0.46 -4.62
C LEU A 33 -13.96 -0.94 -4.60
N ARG A 34 -13.06 -0.07 -5.02
CA ARG A 34 -11.61 -0.25 -4.87
C ARG A 34 -11.16 0.61 -3.72
N PHE A 35 -10.34 0.02 -2.85
CA PHE A 35 -9.67 0.76 -1.82
C PHE A 35 -8.52 1.55 -2.46
N GLU A 36 -8.65 2.88 -2.50
CA GLU A 36 -7.58 3.77 -2.96
C GLU A 36 -6.65 4.03 -1.76
N GLY A 37 -5.58 3.23 -1.65
CA GLY A 37 -4.56 3.36 -0.60
C GLY A 37 -3.39 4.27 -1.00
N ASP A 38 -3.41 4.79 -2.23
CA ASP A 38 -2.34 5.63 -2.73
C ASP A 38 -2.52 7.08 -2.25
N VAL A 39 -1.59 7.53 -1.40
CA VAL A 39 -1.59 8.90 -0.88
C VAL A 39 -1.33 9.89 -2.02
N GLU A 40 -0.58 9.50 -3.06
CA GLU A 40 -0.30 10.34 -4.23
C GLU A 40 -1.54 10.60 -5.07
N ALA A 41 -2.51 9.68 -5.08
CA ALA A 41 -3.80 9.85 -5.77
C ALA A 41 -4.69 10.94 -5.15
N ASN A 42 -4.38 11.39 -3.93
CA ASN A 42 -5.08 12.51 -3.28
C ASN A 42 -4.58 13.88 -3.76
N PHE A 43 -3.48 13.94 -4.50
CA PHE A 43 -2.94 15.18 -5.01
C PHE A 43 -3.51 15.54 -6.40
N PRO A 44 -3.54 16.83 -6.78
CA PRO A 44 -4.02 17.25 -8.08
C PRO A 44 -3.16 16.64 -9.20
N ALA A 45 -3.81 16.04 -10.21
CA ALA A 45 -3.10 15.39 -11.33
C ALA A 45 -2.15 16.33 -12.12
N ASN A 46 -2.34 17.65 -12.00
CA ASN A 46 -1.52 18.67 -12.67
C ASN A 46 -0.53 19.37 -11.73
N ASP A 47 -0.19 18.78 -10.59
CA ASP A 47 0.80 19.37 -9.71
C ASP A 47 2.20 19.34 -10.37
N PRO A 48 2.86 20.50 -10.59
CA PRO A 48 4.17 20.55 -11.21
C PRO A 48 5.25 19.82 -10.39
N VAL A 49 5.09 19.69 -9.07
CA VAL A 49 6.01 18.98 -8.19
C VAL A 49 5.94 17.47 -8.44
N ILE A 50 4.74 16.91 -8.64
CA ILE A 50 4.55 15.48 -8.95
C ILE A 50 5.17 15.12 -10.30
N ASN A 51 4.95 15.98 -11.31
CA ASN A 51 5.53 15.76 -12.63
C ASN A 51 7.05 15.86 -12.61
N TYR A 52 7.60 16.80 -11.84
CA TYR A 52 9.05 16.90 -11.66
C TYR A 52 9.62 15.69 -10.92
N ASN A 53 8.97 15.22 -9.86
CA ASN A 53 9.38 14.00 -9.16
C ASN A 53 9.36 12.78 -10.10
N LYS A 54 8.28 12.57 -10.87
CA LYS A 54 8.22 11.48 -11.86
C LYS A 54 9.36 11.55 -12.89
N MET A 55 9.70 12.74 -13.37
CA MET A 55 10.83 12.93 -14.29
C MET A 55 12.18 12.63 -13.63
N VAL A 56 12.36 13.00 -12.36
CA VAL A 56 13.57 12.70 -11.60
C VAL A 56 13.69 11.20 -11.33
N GLU A 57 12.59 10.55 -10.96
CA GLU A 57 12.53 9.10 -10.75
C GLU A 57 12.82 8.30 -12.01
N GLU A 58 12.26 8.69 -13.16
CA GLU A 58 12.50 8.04 -14.45
C GLU A 58 13.95 8.21 -14.91
N ARG A 59 14.53 9.40 -14.66
CA ARG A 59 15.89 9.74 -15.11
C ARG A 59 16.99 9.18 -14.21
N PHE A 60 16.79 9.21 -12.90
CA PHE A 60 17.82 8.85 -11.92
C PHE A 60 17.54 7.52 -11.23
N GLY A 61 16.39 6.90 -11.47
CA GLY A 61 16.02 5.62 -10.85
C GLY A 61 15.89 5.70 -9.33
N ILE A 62 15.63 6.91 -8.79
CA ILE A 62 15.46 7.13 -7.35
C ILE A 62 14.06 6.63 -6.98
N ARG A 63 13.88 5.31 -6.90
CA ARG A 63 12.62 4.73 -6.41
C ARG A 63 12.89 3.58 -5.45
N ASP A 64 12.05 3.57 -4.42
CA ASP A 64 11.81 2.49 -3.48
C ASP A 64 13.02 2.11 -2.61
N LEU A 65 13.51 3.07 -1.81
CA LEU A 65 14.38 2.74 -0.69
C LEU A 65 13.62 1.82 0.28
N ILE A 66 13.96 0.54 0.28
CA ILE A 66 13.44 -0.42 1.25
C ILE A 66 14.32 -0.32 2.51
N MET A 67 13.78 0.27 3.58
CA MET A 67 14.44 0.30 4.87
C MET A 67 14.00 -0.89 5.71
N ILE A 68 14.97 -1.68 6.19
CA ILE A 68 14.72 -2.87 7.01
C ILE A 68 15.32 -2.64 8.39
N GLY A 69 14.44 -2.53 9.40
CA GLY A 69 14.84 -2.43 10.80
C GLY A 69 15.03 -3.82 11.41
N VAL A 70 16.17 -4.04 12.08
CA VAL A 70 16.45 -5.27 12.83
C VAL A 70 16.46 -4.95 14.31
N PHE A 71 15.64 -5.68 15.06
CA PHE A 71 15.51 -5.55 16.51
C PHE A 71 15.90 -6.86 17.17
N ASN A 72 16.63 -6.78 18.29
CA ASN A 72 16.94 -7.93 19.11
C ASN A 72 16.30 -7.73 20.48
N ASP A 73 15.26 -8.52 20.76
CA ASP A 73 14.48 -8.45 22.01
C ASP A 73 15.06 -9.37 23.11
N ASN A 74 16.21 -10.02 22.86
CA ASN A 74 16.83 -10.89 23.86
C ASN A 74 17.51 -10.07 24.96
N PRO A 75 17.03 -10.12 26.22
CA PRO A 75 17.60 -9.35 27.33
C PRO A 75 19.01 -9.83 27.75
N ASP A 76 19.41 -11.05 27.37
CA ASP A 76 20.72 -11.62 27.71
C ASP A 76 21.82 -11.25 26.68
N GLU A 77 21.44 -10.64 25.56
CA GLU A 77 22.36 -10.18 24.52
C GLU A 77 22.52 -8.65 24.58
N ASN A 78 23.73 -8.14 24.32
CA ASN A 78 24.02 -6.70 24.29
C ASN A 78 23.45 -6.02 23.03
N GLY A 79 22.13 -6.12 22.83
CA GLY A 79 21.42 -5.55 21.69
C GLY A 79 21.78 -6.21 20.35
N VAL A 80 21.75 -5.42 19.28
CA VAL A 80 21.92 -5.90 17.89
C VAL A 80 23.38 -6.14 17.49
N PHE A 81 24.36 -5.64 18.25
CA PHE A 81 25.79 -5.80 17.97
C PHE A 81 26.35 -7.11 18.53
N ASN A 82 25.76 -8.22 18.12
CA ASN A 82 26.25 -9.55 18.48
C ASN A 82 26.56 -10.37 17.22
N PRO A 83 27.45 -11.38 17.31
CA PRO A 83 27.89 -12.14 16.15
C PRO A 83 26.73 -12.79 15.37
N ARG A 84 25.69 -13.23 16.09
CA ARG A 84 24.51 -13.87 15.50
C ARG A 84 23.71 -12.88 14.66
N THR A 85 23.33 -11.73 15.22
CA THR A 85 22.55 -10.70 14.53
C THR A 85 23.32 -10.13 13.34
N LEU A 86 24.63 -9.85 13.49
CA LEU A 86 25.46 -9.35 12.39
C LEU A 86 25.61 -10.39 11.26
N SER A 87 25.76 -11.68 11.60
CA SER A 87 25.80 -12.74 10.58
C SER A 87 24.49 -12.85 9.79
N LEU A 88 23.35 -12.66 10.46
CA LEU A 88 22.03 -12.67 9.83
C LEU A 88 21.83 -11.47 8.91
N VAL A 89 22.19 -10.26 9.35
CA VAL A 89 22.14 -9.04 8.53
C VAL A 89 22.99 -9.20 7.27
N LYS A 90 24.19 -9.78 7.41
CA LYS A 90 25.08 -10.08 6.27
C LYS A 90 24.44 -11.04 5.27
N GLU A 91 24.01 -12.21 5.73
CA GLU A 91 23.38 -13.23 4.87
C GLU A 91 22.12 -12.70 4.19
N PHE A 92 21.33 -11.91 4.91
CA PHE A 92 20.11 -11.32 4.38
C PHE A 92 20.40 -10.27 3.30
N SER A 93 21.40 -9.42 3.51
CA SER A 93 21.85 -8.43 2.52
C SER A 93 22.38 -9.10 1.25
N GLU A 94 23.18 -10.16 1.38
CA GLU A 94 23.68 -10.95 0.25
C GLU A 94 22.53 -11.62 -0.54
N LYS A 95 21.53 -12.17 0.15
CA LYS A 95 20.35 -12.77 -0.52
C LYS A 95 19.48 -11.76 -1.23
N ILE A 96 19.27 -10.58 -0.63
CA ILE A 96 18.52 -9.49 -1.25
C ILE A 96 19.21 -9.02 -2.54
N ALA A 97 20.54 -8.88 -2.51
CA ALA A 97 21.30 -8.49 -3.70
C ALA A 97 21.12 -9.44 -4.90
N LEU A 98 20.77 -10.71 -4.65
CA LEU A 98 20.55 -11.73 -5.69
C LEU A 98 19.10 -11.80 -6.21
N LEU A 99 18.16 -11.05 -5.61
CA LEU A 99 16.76 -11.10 -6.02
C LEU A 99 16.53 -10.46 -7.40
N PRO A 100 15.68 -11.07 -8.25
CA PRO A 100 15.34 -10.50 -9.54
C PRO A 100 14.61 -9.17 -9.35
N GLY A 101 15.11 -8.11 -10.00
CA GLY A 101 14.55 -6.76 -9.91
C GLY A 101 15.32 -5.83 -8.98
N ILE A 102 16.25 -6.35 -8.16
CA ILE A 102 17.16 -5.53 -7.38
C ILE A 102 18.42 -5.26 -8.20
N LYS A 103 18.70 -3.98 -8.46
CA LYS A 103 19.94 -3.57 -9.09
C LYS A 103 21.03 -3.46 -8.03
N ALA A 104 21.56 -4.58 -7.58
CA ALA A 104 22.74 -4.62 -6.70
C ALA A 104 24.03 -4.60 -7.53
N VAL A 105 24.25 -3.52 -8.27
CA VAL A 105 25.41 -3.36 -9.16
C VAL A 105 26.61 -2.82 -8.38
N ARG A 106 26.35 -2.09 -7.29
CA ARG A 106 27.32 -1.45 -6.41
C ARG A 106 27.03 -1.81 -4.96
N ASP A 107 28.05 -1.82 -4.11
CA ASP A 107 27.90 -2.13 -2.68
C ASP A 107 26.97 -1.13 -1.95
N GLU A 108 26.86 0.09 -2.47
CA GLU A 108 25.93 1.12 -1.99
C GLU A 108 24.45 0.86 -2.32
N ASP A 109 24.16 -0.05 -3.26
CA ASP A 109 22.78 -0.39 -3.65
C ASP A 109 22.08 -1.25 -2.60
N VAL A 110 22.84 -1.99 -1.78
CA VAL A 110 22.36 -2.74 -0.60
C VAL A 110 23.26 -2.42 0.60
N ALA A 111 23.02 -1.25 1.19
CA ALA A 111 23.74 -0.81 2.38
C ALA A 111 23.23 -1.49 3.64
N SER A 112 24.14 -2.07 4.42
CA SER A 112 23.88 -2.65 5.74
C SER A 112 25.06 -2.39 6.67
N VAL A 113 24.88 -2.63 7.98
CA VAL A 113 26.00 -2.61 8.96
C VAL A 113 27.11 -3.60 8.57
N ALA A 114 26.79 -4.65 7.81
CA ALA A 114 27.77 -5.62 7.33
C ALA A 114 28.53 -5.16 6.07
N THR A 115 28.03 -4.13 5.37
CA THR A 115 28.63 -3.57 4.14
C THR A 115 29.50 -2.34 4.42
N MET A 116 29.52 -1.85 5.67
CA MET A 116 30.37 -0.73 6.08
C MET A 116 31.78 -1.23 6.42
N ASP A 117 32.77 -0.83 5.62
CA ASP A 117 34.21 -0.94 5.93
C ASP A 117 34.65 0.03 7.04
#